data_AF-A0A961XEL1-F1
#
_entry.id   AF-A0A961XEL1-F1
#
_cell.length_a   1.000
_cell.length_b   1.000
_cell.length_c   1.000
_cell.angle_alpha   90.00
_cell.angle_beta   90.00
_cell.angle_gamma   90.00
#
_symmetry.space_group_name_H-M   'P 1'
#
loop_
_entity.id
_entity.type
_entity.pdbx_description
1 polymer ?
#
loop_
_entity_poly.entity_id
_entity_poly.type
_entity_poly.pdbx_seq_one_letter_code
_entity_poly.pdbx_strand_id
1 'polypeptide(L)'
;MQAMNEGAANRPPGELPARPEFKIRPRGNRKRRLRVQDDVHIRYRHVPLRFRQLGILSQNGRQMSMTTHFSKDITIAGKKILLYGMNFAPEITGVGKYTGEIGDYLTGQGAEVTVVTTPPHYPGWSVRDGYSNSYSSERKKDMKIFRVPLFLKENMGGIWRLVAPLSFAATSAPVVLWQILRHRPQFVICVEPTLFAAPLAIAAAKAV
;
A
#
# COMPACT_ATOMS: atom_id res chain seq x y z
N MET A 1 -51.53 30.59 14.04
CA MET A 1 -50.48 29.82 13.33
C MET A 1 -50.32 28.51 14.09
N GLN A 2 -51.05 27.51 13.61
CA GLN A 2 -51.37 26.24 14.26
C GLN A 2 -50.57 25.12 13.58
N ALA A 3 -50.39 24.01 14.30
CA ALA A 3 -49.91 22.70 13.87
C ALA A 3 -48.40 22.53 13.67
N MET A 4 -47.76 21.86 14.64
CA MET A 4 -46.97 20.62 14.46
C MET A 4 -46.27 20.30 15.79
N ASN A 5 -46.99 19.71 16.74
CA ASN A 5 -46.34 19.02 17.87
C ASN A 5 -47.25 17.98 18.53
N GLU A 6 -47.71 16.99 17.77
CA GLU A 6 -48.37 15.80 18.33
C GLU A 6 -47.98 14.58 17.49
N GLY A 7 -47.36 13.57 18.09
CA GLY A 7 -47.01 12.33 17.39
C GLY A 7 -45.89 11.46 17.97
N ALA A 8 -45.43 11.68 19.21
CA ALA A 8 -44.34 10.89 19.80
C ALA A 8 -44.66 10.32 21.20
N ALA A 9 -45.92 9.95 21.46
CA ALA A 9 -46.31 9.31 22.72
C ALA A 9 -47.29 8.15 22.46
N ASN A 10 -46.74 6.96 22.17
CA ASN A 10 -47.31 5.61 22.39
C ASN A 10 -46.69 4.59 21.42
N ARG A 11 -45.48 4.11 21.71
CA ARG A 11 -44.95 2.88 21.09
C ARG A 11 -44.56 1.87 22.16
N PRO A 12 -44.94 0.59 22.04
CA PRO A 12 -44.51 -0.45 22.97
C PRO A 12 -42.99 -0.73 22.83
N PRO A 13 -42.30 -1.11 23.91
CA PRO A 13 -40.85 -1.32 23.89
C PRO A 13 -40.51 -2.67 23.23
N GLY A 14 -39.85 -2.64 22.06
CA GLY A 14 -39.36 -3.86 21.40
C GLY A 14 -39.13 -3.78 19.88
N GLU A 15 -39.66 -2.77 19.18
CA GLU A 15 -39.50 -2.65 17.72
C GLU A 15 -38.32 -1.75 17.33
N LEU A 16 -37.29 -2.36 16.73
CA LEU A 16 -36.23 -1.64 16.02
C LEU A 16 -36.84 -0.87 14.82
N PRO A 17 -36.38 0.36 14.51
CA PRO A 17 -36.89 1.11 13.38
C PRO A 17 -36.63 0.34 12.06
N ALA A 18 -37.67 0.27 11.21
CA ALA A 18 -37.59 -0.34 9.89
C ALA A 18 -36.45 0.29 9.07
N ARG A 19 -35.62 -0.56 8.44
CA ARG A 19 -34.54 -0.11 7.55
C ARG A 19 -35.14 0.60 6.33
N PRO A 20 -34.55 1.70 5.83
CA PRO A 20 -35.00 2.32 4.60
C PRO A 20 -34.79 1.35 3.42
N GLU A 21 -35.87 0.97 2.74
CA GLU A 21 -35.82 0.20 1.50
C GLU A 21 -35.26 1.06 0.36
N PHE A 22 -34.06 0.71 -0.12
CA PHE A 22 -33.46 1.33 -1.30
C PHE A 22 -34.06 0.72 -2.57
N LYS A 23 -35.06 1.39 -3.15
CA LYS A 23 -35.72 0.96 -4.39
C LYS A 23 -34.91 1.38 -5.61
N ILE A 24 -34.06 0.49 -6.13
CA ILE A 24 -33.31 0.72 -7.37
C ILE A 24 -34.27 0.58 -8.57
N ARG A 25 -34.45 1.66 -9.35
CA ARG A 25 -35.20 1.61 -10.61
C ARG A 25 -34.40 0.83 -11.67
N PRO A 26 -34.97 -0.15 -12.38
CA PRO A 26 -34.28 -0.85 -13.45
C PRO A 26 -34.17 0.07 -14.68
N ARG A 27 -32.95 0.37 -15.12
CA ARG A 27 -32.69 1.13 -16.35
C ARG A 27 -32.40 0.16 -17.50
N GLY A 28 -33.33 0.08 -18.45
CA GLY A 28 -33.09 -0.13 -19.88
C GLY A 28 -32.31 -1.38 -20.33
N ASN A 29 -33.05 -2.34 -20.86
CA ASN A 29 -32.59 -3.57 -21.51
C ASN A 29 -31.75 -3.30 -22.77
N ARG A 30 -30.44 -3.58 -22.74
CA ARG A 30 -29.63 -3.89 -23.96
C ARG A 30 -28.85 -5.16 -23.72
N LYS A 31 -29.32 -6.26 -24.31
CA LYS A 31 -28.60 -7.53 -24.40
C LYS A 31 -27.22 -7.31 -25.04
N ARG A 32 -26.14 -7.55 -24.29
CA ARG A 32 -24.85 -7.96 -24.87
C ARG A 32 -24.32 -9.15 -24.07
N ARG A 33 -24.21 -10.28 -24.76
CA ARG A 33 -23.56 -11.53 -24.33
C ARG A 33 -22.20 -11.21 -23.68
N LEU A 34 -22.03 -11.55 -22.41
CA LEU A 34 -20.72 -11.61 -21.76
C LEU A 34 -20.10 -12.97 -22.07
N ARG A 35 -19.10 -12.97 -22.95
CA ARG A 35 -18.11 -14.04 -23.05
C ARG A 35 -17.02 -13.70 -22.04
N VAL A 36 -16.79 -14.58 -21.07
CA VAL A 36 -15.71 -14.48 -20.09
C VAL A 36 -14.45 -15.02 -20.76
N GLN A 37 -13.53 -14.14 -21.17
CA GLN A 37 -12.12 -14.44 -21.35
C GLN A 37 -11.30 -13.16 -21.53
N ASP A 38 -10.08 -13.22 -20.99
CA ASP A 38 -8.87 -12.45 -21.32
C ASP A 38 -8.48 -11.26 -20.41
N ASP A 39 -7.46 -11.57 -19.59
CA ASP A 39 -6.24 -10.80 -19.38
C ASP A 39 -6.32 -9.29 -19.14
N VAL A 40 -6.28 -8.93 -17.86
CA VAL A 40 -5.95 -7.56 -17.41
C VAL A 40 -4.45 -7.33 -17.61
N HIS A 41 -4.09 -6.92 -18.81
CA HIS A 41 -2.77 -6.39 -19.14
C HIS A 41 -2.72 -4.91 -18.70
N ILE A 42 -2.20 -4.64 -17.49
CA ILE A 42 -1.90 -3.27 -17.05
C ILE A 42 -0.66 -2.79 -17.81
N ARG A 43 -0.86 -2.20 -18.98
CA ARG A 43 0.18 -1.42 -19.66
C ARG A 43 0.34 -0.08 -18.95
N TYR A 44 1.46 0.11 -18.23
CA TYR A 44 1.94 1.43 -17.87
C TYR A 44 2.25 2.19 -19.16
N ARG A 45 1.31 3.04 -19.58
CA ARG A 45 1.55 4.01 -20.65
C ARG A 45 2.41 5.10 -20.03
N HIS A 46 3.71 5.11 -20.36
CA HIS A 46 4.55 6.29 -20.12
C HIS A 46 3.79 7.52 -20.61
N VAL A 47 3.57 8.48 -19.72
CA VAL A 47 3.02 9.79 -20.06
C VAL A 47 4.21 10.63 -20.55
N PRO A 48 4.32 10.95 -21.85
CA PRO A 48 5.34 11.89 -22.25
C PRO A 48 4.87 13.29 -21.85
N LEU A 49 5.65 13.95 -20.99
CA LEU A 49 5.58 15.39 -20.77
C LEU A 49 5.77 16.08 -22.13
N ARG A 50 4.68 16.60 -22.69
CA ARG A 50 4.69 17.47 -23.88
C ARG A 50 5.38 18.78 -23.52
N PHE A 51 6.69 18.85 -23.67
CA PHE A 51 7.37 20.13 -23.88
C PHE A 51 7.13 20.55 -25.34
N ARG A 52 6.23 21.53 -25.51
CA ARG A 52 6.15 22.34 -26.72
C ARG A 52 7.50 23.00 -26.91
N GLN A 53 8.25 22.60 -27.93
CA GLN A 53 9.30 23.42 -28.49
C GLN A 53 8.88 23.82 -29.90
N LEU A 54 8.67 25.13 -30.05
CA LEU A 54 8.48 25.84 -31.30
C LEU A 54 9.45 25.30 -32.36
N GLY A 55 8.91 25.03 -33.55
CA GLY A 55 9.71 24.68 -34.70
C GLY A 55 10.69 25.79 -35.03
N ILE A 56 11.98 25.45 -35.02
CA ILE A 56 12.98 26.16 -35.82
C ILE A 56 13.21 25.27 -37.04
N LEU A 57 12.74 25.76 -38.19
CA LEU A 57 13.03 25.22 -39.51
C LEU A 57 14.55 25.15 -39.69
N SER A 58 15.07 23.96 -40.00
CA SER A 58 16.40 23.81 -40.58
C SER A 58 16.25 23.21 -41.97
N GLN A 59 16.40 24.06 -42.98
CA GLN A 59 16.61 23.63 -44.36
C GLN A 59 18.04 23.12 -44.49
N ASN A 60 18.21 21.79 -44.47
CA ASN A 60 19.20 21.03 -45.24
C ASN A 60 19.26 19.60 -44.68
N GLY A 61 18.97 18.62 -45.54
CA GLY A 61 18.72 17.21 -45.22
C GLY A 61 19.91 16.42 -44.68
N ARG A 62 20.46 16.79 -43.52
CA ARG A 62 21.31 15.93 -42.70
C ARG A 62 20.58 15.56 -41.43
N GLN A 63 19.99 14.37 -41.45
CA GLN A 63 19.42 13.74 -40.28
C GLN A 63 20.57 13.42 -39.30
N MET A 64 20.87 14.34 -38.38
CA MET A 64 21.67 14.02 -37.20
C MET A 64 20.80 13.11 -36.33
N SER A 65 21.10 11.81 -36.37
CA SER A 65 20.60 10.84 -35.40
C SER A 65 21.15 11.24 -34.03
N MET A 66 20.37 12.05 -33.30
CA MET A 66 20.63 12.32 -31.90
C MET A 66 20.26 11.05 -31.14
N THR A 67 21.21 10.13 -31.04
CA THR A 67 21.08 8.91 -30.24
C THR A 67 20.82 9.36 -28.81
N THR A 68 19.55 9.31 -28.41
CA THR A 68 19.18 9.55 -27.03
C THR A 68 19.74 8.37 -26.27
N HIS A 69 20.88 8.56 -25.60
CA HIS A 69 21.41 7.60 -24.65
C HIS A 69 20.45 7.53 -23.46
N PHE A 70 19.35 6.80 -23.63
CA PHE A 70 18.50 6.40 -22.54
C PHE A 70 19.33 5.53 -21.60
N SER A 71 19.42 5.99 -20.37
CA SER A 71 20.16 5.42 -19.26
C SER A 71 19.97 3.90 -19.17
N LYS A 72 21.05 3.17 -18.88
CA LYS A 72 21.11 1.70 -18.69
C LYS A 72 19.79 1.11 -18.19
N ASP A 73 19.21 0.17 -18.94
CA ASP A 73 18.13 -0.67 -18.44
C ASP A 73 18.60 -1.39 -17.17
N ILE A 74 18.15 -0.92 -16.01
CA ILE A 74 18.44 -1.59 -14.73
C ILE A 74 17.63 -2.87 -14.71
N THR A 75 18.27 -3.97 -15.07
CA THR A 75 17.68 -5.30 -14.93
C THR A 75 17.71 -5.71 -13.46
N ILE A 76 16.52 -5.99 -12.90
CA ILE A 76 16.35 -6.44 -11.51
C ILE A 76 16.36 -7.97 -11.35
N ALA A 77 16.33 -8.71 -12.46
CA ALA A 77 16.48 -10.16 -12.46
C ALA A 77 17.82 -10.58 -11.83
N GLY A 78 17.78 -11.56 -10.94
CA GLY A 78 18.95 -12.05 -10.18
C GLY A 78 19.50 -11.04 -9.16
N LYS A 79 18.85 -9.89 -8.94
CA LYS A 79 19.25 -8.94 -7.90
C LYS A 79 18.61 -9.30 -6.57
N LYS A 80 19.38 -9.15 -5.50
CA LYS A 80 18.95 -9.29 -4.11
C LYS A 80 18.39 -7.98 -3.62
N ILE A 81 17.12 -7.99 -3.23
CA ILE A 81 16.39 -6.82 -2.76
C ILE A 81 15.91 -7.10 -1.34
N LEU A 82 16.22 -6.18 -0.43
CA LEU A 82 15.65 -6.16 0.90
C LEU A 82 14.48 -5.17 0.94
N LEU A 83 13.26 -5.68 1.09
CA LEU A 83 12.07 -4.87 1.32
C LEU A 83 11.86 -4.74 2.83
N TYR A 84 11.87 -3.51 3.33
CA TYR A 84 11.89 -3.20 4.75
C TYR A 84 10.75 -2.26 5.09
N GLY A 85 9.89 -2.65 6.04
CA GLY A 85 8.80 -1.80 6.49
C GLY A 85 7.86 -2.50 7.46
N MET A 86 7.24 -1.74 8.35
CA MET A 86 6.41 -2.32 9.42
C MET A 86 5.11 -2.97 8.93
N ASN A 87 4.56 -2.52 7.79
CA ASN A 87 3.30 -3.02 7.21
C ASN A 87 3.55 -3.86 5.95
N PHE A 88 3.03 -5.09 5.94
CA PHE A 88 3.15 -6.03 4.83
C PHE A 88 1.95 -6.98 4.75
N ALA A 89 1.80 -7.69 3.63
CA ALA A 89 0.80 -8.74 3.48
C ALA A 89 0.87 -9.76 4.65
N PRO A 90 -0.25 -10.31 5.14
CA PRO A 90 -1.60 -10.30 4.55
C PRO A 90 -2.49 -9.12 4.99
N GLU A 91 -1.93 -7.99 5.42
CA GLU A 91 -2.74 -6.79 5.66
C GLU A 91 -3.48 -6.37 4.38
N ILE A 92 -4.82 -6.30 4.48
CA ILE A 92 -5.72 -6.09 3.34
C ILE A 92 -5.89 -4.61 2.97
N THR A 93 -5.40 -3.70 3.79
CA THR A 93 -5.60 -2.25 3.62
C THR A 93 -4.28 -1.48 3.61
N GLY A 94 -4.27 -0.37 2.86
CA GLY A 94 -3.22 0.64 2.94
C GLY A 94 -1.84 0.11 2.57
N VAL A 95 -0.83 0.55 3.32
CA VAL A 95 0.59 0.27 3.05
C VAL A 95 0.87 -1.23 2.98
N GLY A 96 0.34 -2.04 3.88
CA GLY A 96 0.65 -3.47 3.93
C GLY A 96 0.26 -4.24 2.67
N LYS A 97 -0.88 -3.89 2.04
CA LYS A 97 -1.29 -4.47 0.76
C LYS A 97 -0.32 -4.08 -0.35
N TYR A 98 -0.05 -2.80 -0.52
CA TYR A 98 0.82 -2.30 -1.58
C TYR A 98 2.27 -2.80 -1.43
N THR A 99 2.81 -2.84 -0.21
CA THR A 99 4.15 -3.41 0.03
C THR A 99 4.18 -4.90 -0.34
N GLY A 100 3.11 -5.64 -0.07
CA GLY A 100 2.95 -7.02 -0.53
C GLY A 100 2.98 -7.15 -2.06
N GLU A 101 2.22 -6.31 -2.75
CA GLU A 101 2.17 -6.26 -4.22
C GLU A 101 3.52 -5.85 -4.84
N ILE A 102 4.27 -4.95 -4.21
CA ILE A 102 5.64 -4.60 -4.61
C ILE A 102 6.55 -5.84 -4.52
N GLY A 103 6.47 -6.59 -3.43
CA GLY A 103 7.23 -7.84 -3.27
C GLY A 103 6.89 -8.89 -4.33
N ASP A 104 5.59 -9.09 -4.58
CA ASP A 104 5.09 -9.98 -5.63
C ASP A 104 5.55 -9.54 -7.03
N TYR A 105 5.52 -8.23 -7.33
CA TYR A 105 6.00 -7.70 -8.60
C TYR A 105 7.50 -7.92 -8.77
N LEU A 106 8.33 -7.58 -7.78
CA LEU A 106 9.77 -7.71 -7.84
C LEU A 106 10.22 -9.16 -8.03
N THR A 107 9.60 -10.09 -7.30
CA THR A 107 9.84 -11.53 -7.52
C THR A 107 9.39 -11.98 -8.89
N GLY A 108 8.24 -11.51 -9.40
CA GLY A 108 7.79 -11.76 -10.76
C GLY A 108 8.73 -11.24 -11.86
N GLN A 109 9.59 -10.26 -11.55
CA GLN A 109 10.66 -9.78 -12.44
C GLN A 109 12.00 -10.53 -12.24
N GLY A 110 12.00 -11.62 -11.47
CA GLY A 110 13.17 -12.47 -11.23
C GLY A 110 14.12 -11.96 -10.15
N ALA A 111 13.73 -10.98 -9.33
CA ALA A 111 14.54 -10.54 -8.20
C ALA A 111 14.45 -11.53 -7.01
N GLU A 112 15.55 -11.69 -6.30
CA GLU A 112 15.61 -12.40 -5.01
C GLU A 112 15.16 -11.44 -3.90
N VAL A 113 13.91 -11.54 -3.47
CA VAL A 113 13.34 -10.63 -2.47
C VAL A 113 13.36 -11.23 -1.08
N THR A 114 13.96 -10.50 -0.14
CA THR A 114 13.83 -10.72 1.30
C THR A 114 13.02 -9.59 1.91
N VAL A 115 12.06 -9.91 2.77
CA VAL A 115 11.21 -8.95 3.46
C VAL A 115 11.52 -8.97 4.95
N VAL A 116 11.66 -7.81 5.58
CA VAL A 116 11.69 -7.67 7.04
C VAL A 116 10.53 -6.77 7.45
N THR A 117 9.61 -7.32 8.23
CA THR A 117 8.33 -6.69 8.57
C THR A 117 7.82 -7.15 9.94
N THR A 118 6.60 -6.80 10.31
CA THR A 118 5.96 -7.21 11.57
C THR A 118 4.84 -8.22 11.32
N PRO A 119 4.32 -8.92 12.34
CA PRO A 119 3.03 -9.59 12.25
C PRO A 119 1.93 -8.62 11.79
N PRO A 120 0.98 -9.08 10.95
CA PRO A 120 -0.13 -8.24 10.53
C PRO A 120 -0.89 -7.78 11.78
N HIS A 121 -1.11 -6.46 11.88
CA HIS A 121 -1.73 -5.85 13.06
C HIS A 121 -2.78 -4.79 12.71
N TYR A 122 -2.90 -4.44 11.43
CA TYR A 122 -3.88 -3.49 10.94
C TYR A 122 -5.09 -4.18 10.28
N PRO A 123 -6.32 -3.64 10.44
CA PRO A 123 -6.71 -2.55 11.36
C PRO A 123 -6.83 -3.04 12.81
N GLY A 124 -6.65 -2.15 13.78
CA GLY A 124 -6.98 -2.40 15.20
C GLY A 124 -5.80 -2.49 16.17
N TRP A 125 -4.55 -2.45 15.69
CA TRP A 125 -3.35 -2.51 16.55
C TRP A 125 -3.26 -3.78 17.38
N SER A 126 -3.71 -4.90 16.83
CA SER A 126 -3.70 -6.22 17.45
C SER A 126 -3.19 -7.24 16.44
N VAL A 127 -2.29 -8.14 16.85
CA VAL A 127 -1.80 -9.22 15.98
C VAL A 127 -2.98 -10.06 15.49
N ARG A 128 -3.04 -10.32 14.18
CA ARG A 128 -4.13 -11.11 13.58
C ARG A 128 -3.96 -12.60 13.84
N ASP A 129 -5.08 -13.31 13.81
CA ASP A 129 -5.15 -14.76 13.97
C ASP A 129 -4.19 -15.48 13.02
N GLY A 130 -3.57 -16.55 13.53
CA GLY A 130 -2.54 -17.31 12.82
C GLY A 130 -1.13 -16.73 12.90
N TYR A 131 -0.94 -15.57 13.53
CA TYR A 131 0.37 -14.97 13.79
C TYR A 131 0.63 -14.80 15.28
N SER A 132 1.91 -14.86 15.67
CA SER A 132 2.39 -14.56 17.02
C SER A 132 3.20 -13.28 17.02
N ASN A 133 3.18 -12.52 18.13
CA ASN A 133 4.03 -11.35 18.31
C ASN A 133 5.46 -11.76 18.70
N SER A 134 6.14 -12.49 17.82
CA SER A 134 7.48 -13.03 18.06
C SER A 134 8.31 -13.01 16.79
N TYR A 135 9.62 -13.18 16.94
CA TYR A 135 10.48 -13.43 15.80
C TYR A 135 10.03 -14.71 15.09
N SER A 136 9.80 -14.60 13.78
CA SER A 136 9.45 -15.74 12.94
C SER A 136 9.92 -15.49 11.51
N SER A 137 9.99 -16.57 10.73
CA SER A 137 10.28 -16.48 9.31
C SER A 137 9.38 -17.41 8.53
N GLU A 138 8.92 -16.95 7.38
CA GLU A 138 8.12 -17.73 6.45
C GLU A 138 8.65 -17.57 5.03
N ARG A 139 8.29 -18.49 4.16
CA ARG A 139 8.52 -18.38 2.72
C ARG A 139 7.17 -18.31 2.03
N LYS A 140 6.98 -17.28 1.22
CA LYS A 140 5.77 -17.08 0.42
C LYS A 140 6.17 -16.90 -1.03
N LYS A 141 5.78 -17.85 -1.89
CA LYS A 141 6.29 -17.94 -3.26
C LYS A 141 7.84 -17.92 -3.23
N ASP A 142 8.46 -17.01 -3.98
CA ASP A 142 9.90 -16.82 -4.05
C ASP A 142 10.45 -15.79 -3.06
N MET A 143 9.64 -15.30 -2.12
CA MET A 143 10.05 -14.35 -1.08
C MET A 143 10.37 -15.04 0.24
N LYS A 144 11.47 -14.62 0.87
CA LYS A 144 11.76 -14.91 2.28
C LYS A 144 11.26 -13.77 3.15
N ILE A 145 10.40 -14.04 4.12
CA ILE A 145 9.80 -13.02 4.98
C ILE A 145 10.26 -13.27 6.41
N PHE A 146 10.78 -12.24 7.06
CA PHE A 146 11.07 -12.21 8.49
C PHE A 146 10.07 -11.30 9.17
N ARG A 147 9.43 -11.82 10.20
CA ARG A 147 8.53 -11.05 11.06
C ARG A 147 9.20 -10.83 12.40
N VAL A 148 9.20 -9.59 12.86
CA VAL A 148 9.78 -9.18 14.14
C VAL A 148 8.68 -8.69 15.07
N PRO A 149 8.82 -8.87 16.39
CA PRO A 149 7.81 -8.41 17.33
C PRO A 149 7.63 -6.89 17.24
N LEU A 150 6.40 -6.43 17.45
CA LEU A 150 6.03 -5.03 17.42
C LEU A 150 5.36 -4.65 18.74
N PHE A 151 5.69 -3.48 19.29
CA PHE A 151 4.96 -2.97 20.44
C PHE A 151 3.56 -2.51 19.99
N LEU A 152 2.55 -3.15 20.56
CA LEU A 152 1.14 -2.93 20.24
C LEU A 152 0.36 -2.59 21.50
N LYS A 153 -0.63 -1.70 21.34
CA LYS A 153 -1.52 -1.21 22.39
C LYS A 153 -2.84 -0.87 21.71
N GLU A 154 -3.96 -1.25 22.33
CA GLU A 154 -5.29 -1.05 21.72
C GLU A 154 -5.61 0.43 21.47
N ASN A 155 -5.16 1.31 22.37
CA ASN A 155 -5.38 2.76 22.29
C ASN A 155 -4.12 3.51 21.83
N MET A 156 -3.90 3.56 20.51
CA MET A 156 -2.78 4.22 19.84
C MET A 156 -3.04 5.70 19.52
N GLY A 157 -3.19 6.51 20.58
CA GLY A 157 -3.34 7.96 20.50
C GLY A 157 -2.00 8.72 20.63
N GLY A 158 -1.86 9.84 19.92
CA GLY A 158 -0.75 10.78 20.09
C GLY A 158 0.64 10.13 20.03
N ILE A 159 1.42 10.28 21.11
CA ILE A 159 2.79 9.75 21.25
C ILE A 159 2.88 8.23 21.05
N TRP A 160 1.82 7.47 21.38
CA TRP A 160 1.82 6.01 21.24
C TRP A 160 1.96 5.58 19.77
N ARG A 161 1.53 6.43 18.82
CA ARG A 161 1.74 6.19 17.38
C ARG A 161 3.20 6.27 16.96
N LEU A 162 4.08 6.90 17.76
CA LEU A 162 5.52 6.92 17.53
C LEU A 162 6.20 5.67 18.10
N VAL A 163 5.63 5.07 19.16
CA VAL A 163 6.24 3.92 19.83
C VAL A 163 6.25 2.68 18.92
N ALA A 164 5.19 2.45 18.14
CA ALA A 164 5.15 1.33 17.20
C ALA A 164 6.33 1.35 16.20
N PRO A 165 6.54 2.41 15.38
CA PRO A 165 7.67 2.45 14.45
C PRO A 165 9.04 2.45 15.16
N LEU A 166 9.16 3.07 16.34
CA LEU A 166 10.40 2.99 17.14
C LEU A 166 10.69 1.55 17.60
N SER A 167 9.68 0.84 18.09
CA SER A 167 9.82 -0.54 18.50
C SER A 167 10.16 -1.44 17.32
N PHE A 168 9.57 -1.20 16.14
CA PHE A 168 9.92 -1.90 14.91
C PHE A 168 11.39 -1.67 14.56
N ALA A 169 11.87 -0.43 14.58
CA ALA A 169 13.27 -0.11 14.29
C ALA A 169 14.22 -0.85 15.25
N ALA A 170 13.87 -0.93 16.54
CA ALA A 170 14.67 -1.65 17.53
C ALA A 170 14.66 -3.17 17.31
N THR A 171 13.48 -3.77 17.10
CA THR A 171 13.35 -5.23 16.98
C THR A 171 13.82 -5.75 15.63
N SER A 172 13.73 -4.94 14.57
CA SER A 172 14.19 -5.29 13.22
C SER A 172 15.70 -5.12 13.04
N ALA A 173 16.35 -4.22 13.78
CA ALA A 173 17.75 -3.87 13.58
C ALA A 173 18.71 -5.08 13.53
N PRO A 174 18.62 -6.09 14.43
CA PRO A 174 19.49 -7.25 14.35
C PRO A 174 19.29 -8.06 13.06
N VAL A 175 18.03 -8.21 12.62
CA VAL A 175 17.69 -8.96 11.40
C VAL A 175 18.17 -8.21 10.16
N VAL A 176 17.88 -6.91 10.07
CA VAL A 176 18.32 -6.06 8.96
C VAL A 176 19.83 -5.99 8.87
N LEU A 177 20.52 -5.79 10.00
CA LEU A 177 21.98 -5.74 10.04
C LEU A 177 22.59 -7.07 9.59
N TRP A 178 22.02 -8.19 10.04
CA TRP A 178 22.45 -9.51 9.58
C TRP A 178 22.23 -9.71 8.07
N GLN A 179 21.07 -9.28 7.53
CA GLN A 179 20.80 -9.32 6.09
C GLN A 179 21.80 -8.49 5.29
N ILE A 180 22.09 -7.27 5.75
CA ILE A 180 23.05 -6.38 5.08
C ILE A 180 24.45 -6.98 5.09
N LEU A 181 24.94 -7.43 6.25
CA LEU A 181 26.30 -7.92 6.40
C LEU A 181 26.52 -9.28 5.72
N ARG A 182 25.57 -10.22 5.86
CA ARG A 182 25.72 -11.59 5.37
C ARG A 182 25.26 -11.76 3.93
N HIS A 183 24.15 -11.14 3.55
CA HIS A 183 23.51 -11.36 2.25
C HIS A 183 23.77 -10.24 1.23
N ARG A 184 24.26 -9.07 1.68
CA ARG A 184 24.72 -7.96 0.82
C ARG A 184 23.72 -7.64 -0.29
N PRO A 185 22.45 -7.29 0.05
CA PRO A 185 21.46 -6.92 -0.95
C PRO A 185 21.96 -5.74 -1.78
N GLN A 186 21.66 -5.73 -3.08
CA GLN A 186 22.06 -4.62 -3.95
C GLN A 186 21.11 -3.42 -3.80
N PHE A 187 19.87 -3.67 -3.37
CA PHE A 187 18.88 -2.64 -3.15
C PHE A 187 18.17 -2.86 -1.82
N VAL A 188 17.92 -1.77 -1.10
CA VAL A 188 17.06 -1.75 0.08
C VAL A 188 15.92 -0.79 -0.20
N ILE A 189 14.69 -1.29 -0.12
CA ILE A 189 13.47 -0.49 -0.29
C ILE A 189 12.84 -0.34 1.08
N CYS A 190 12.90 0.87 1.63
CA CYS A 190 12.30 1.20 2.91
C CYS A 190 10.92 1.82 2.70
N VAL A 191 9.87 1.21 3.26
CA VAL A 191 8.48 1.69 3.18
C VAL A 191 8.01 2.02 4.59
N GLU A 192 7.99 3.30 4.91
CA GLU A 192 7.59 3.81 6.22
C GLU A 192 6.41 4.78 6.08
N PRO A 193 5.45 4.77 7.02
CA PRO A 193 4.44 5.82 7.10
C PRO A 193 5.10 7.19 7.34
N THR A 194 4.41 8.27 6.93
CA THR A 194 4.88 9.67 7.04
C THR A 194 4.87 10.19 8.48
N LEU A 195 5.57 9.50 9.38
CA LEU A 195 5.57 9.72 10.83
C LEU A 195 5.86 11.17 11.21
N PHE A 196 6.87 11.77 10.59
CA PHE A 196 7.27 13.16 10.83
C PHE A 196 6.29 14.19 10.24
N ALA A 197 5.45 13.82 9.27
CA ALA A 197 4.42 14.70 8.73
C ALA A 197 3.15 14.71 9.59
N ALA A 198 2.95 13.74 10.48
CA ALA A 198 1.73 13.60 11.26
C ALA A 198 1.43 14.82 12.17
N PRO A 199 2.39 15.42 12.90
CA PRO A 199 2.12 16.60 13.71
C PRO A 199 1.64 17.79 12.89
N LEU A 200 2.25 18.01 11.71
CA LEU A 200 1.85 19.08 10.79
C LEU A 200 0.44 18.83 10.24
N ALA A 201 0.13 17.60 9.82
CA ALA A 201 -1.20 17.25 9.33
C ALA A 201 -2.28 17.44 10.40
N ILE A 202 -2.00 17.08 11.66
CA ILE A 202 -2.92 17.32 12.78
C ILE A 202 -3.09 18.82 13.06
N ALA A 203 -2.01 19.60 13.03
CA ALA A 203 -2.07 21.05 13.21
C ALA A 203 -2.89 21.72 12.09
N ALA A 204 -2.66 21.32 10.84
CA ALA A 204 -3.42 21.81 9.68
C ALA A 204 -4.90 21.42 9.76
N ALA A 205 -5.22 20.20 10.18
CA ALA A 205 -6.61 19.73 10.33
C ALA A 205 -7.39 20.46 11.43
N LYS A 206 -6.71 21.03 12.43
CA LYS A 206 -7.33 21.88 13.47
C LYS A 206 -7.52 23.34 13.03
N ALA A 207 -6.87 23.74 11.94
CA ALA A 207 -6.90 25.11 11.43
C ALA A 207 -7.95 25.31 10.31
N VAL A 208 -8.62 24.23 9.89
CA VAL A 208 -9.75 24.20 8.95
C VAL A 208 -11.02 23.75 9.66
#